data_AF-A0A2V5P8R2-F1
#
_entry.id   AF-A0A2V5P8R2-F1
#
_cell.length_a   1.000
_cell.length_b   1.000
_cell.length_c   1.000
_cell.angle_alpha   90.00
_cell.angle_beta   90.00
_cell.angle_gamma   90.00
#
_symmetry.space_group_name_H-M   'P 1'
#
loop_
_entity.id
_entity.type
_entity.pdbx_description
1 polymer ?
#
loop_
_entity_poly.entity_id
_entity_poly.type
_entity_poly.pdbx_seq_one_letter_code
_entity_poly.pdbx_strand_id
1 'polypeptide(L)'
;MVDNLAGIPDLETIYVVTNDKFAADFQAWSERYRSRHPEFKFKIINDGSTSDEDKLGAIGDINFVVSRENLSQSSLLIVAGDNLFTKSLANFVECARGTDATVAVYDVGAVLSLLTTYLAAGNNPDQPGRFVQWLYTRKPINTFQIKGKWLDIGSKETLENADAILAKIKM
;
A
#
# COMPACT_ATOMS: atom_id res chain seq x y z
N MET A 1 -3.40 0.87 -10.05
CA MET A 1 -2.73 0.15 -8.94
C MET A 1 -2.22 -1.21 -9.41
N VAL A 2 -3.08 -2.16 -9.81
CA VAL A 2 -2.59 -3.49 -10.21
C VAL A 2 -1.61 -3.45 -11.39
N ASP A 3 -1.86 -2.62 -12.41
CA ASP A 3 -0.93 -2.45 -13.53
C ASP A 3 0.48 -2.02 -13.05
N ASN A 4 0.57 -1.32 -11.91
CA ASN A 4 1.83 -0.88 -11.32
C ASN A 4 2.62 -2.03 -10.67
N LEU A 5 2.00 -3.19 -10.49
CA LEU A 5 2.64 -4.41 -9.99
C LEU A 5 3.24 -5.26 -11.12
N ALA A 6 2.93 -4.92 -12.38
CA ALA A 6 3.47 -5.62 -13.53
C ALA A 6 5.00 -5.52 -13.54
N GLY A 7 5.66 -6.65 -13.84
CA GLY A 7 7.11 -6.76 -13.88
C GLY A 7 7.80 -6.90 -12.53
N ILE A 8 7.07 -6.99 -11.40
CA ILE A 8 7.65 -7.42 -10.13
C ILE A 8 8.03 -8.90 -10.24
N PRO A 9 9.33 -9.27 -10.11
CA PRO A 9 9.73 -10.66 -10.17
C PRO A 9 9.14 -11.43 -8.97
N ASP A 10 8.81 -12.70 -9.18
CA ASP A 10 8.30 -13.61 -8.14
C ASP A 10 6.96 -13.20 -7.49
N LEU A 11 6.19 -12.28 -8.09
CA LEU A 11 4.85 -11.95 -7.60
C LEU A 11 3.90 -13.14 -7.80
N GLU A 12 3.62 -13.87 -6.72
CA GLU A 12 2.85 -15.10 -6.80
C GLU A 12 1.33 -14.88 -6.78
N THR A 13 0.83 -14.15 -5.79
CA THR A 13 -0.61 -13.95 -5.55
C THR A 13 -0.89 -12.54 -5.03
N ILE A 14 -1.92 -11.90 -5.57
CA ILE A 14 -2.48 -10.63 -5.11
C ILE A 14 -3.72 -10.94 -4.25
N TYR A 15 -3.64 -10.62 -2.97
CA TYR A 15 -4.76 -10.71 -2.05
C TYR A 15 -5.47 -9.36 -2.00
N VAL A 16 -6.78 -9.34 -2.24
CA VAL A 16 -7.60 -8.14 -2.10
C VAL A 16 -8.59 -8.39 -0.98
N VAL A 17 -8.46 -7.63 0.09
CA VAL A 17 -9.36 -7.70 1.25
C VAL A 17 -10.49 -6.70 1.06
N THR A 18 -11.71 -7.12 1.36
CA THR A 18 -12.88 -6.27 1.26
C THR A 18 -13.98 -6.75 2.20
N ASN A 19 -14.99 -5.93 2.38
CA ASN A 19 -16.15 -6.24 3.22
C ASN A 19 -17.16 -7.13 2.49
N ASP A 20 -18.15 -7.62 3.23
CA ASP A 20 -19.14 -8.55 2.70
C ASP A 20 -19.94 -7.94 1.55
N LYS A 21 -20.30 -6.65 1.70
CA LYS A 21 -21.07 -5.90 0.72
C LYS A 21 -20.41 -5.88 -0.67
N PHE A 22 -19.08 -5.76 -0.75
CA PHE A 22 -18.37 -5.60 -2.02
C PHE A 22 -17.60 -6.85 -2.49
N ALA A 23 -17.57 -7.92 -1.69
CA ALA A 23 -16.84 -9.15 -2.02
C ALA A 23 -17.20 -9.73 -3.40
N ALA A 24 -18.49 -9.76 -3.74
CA ALA A 24 -18.95 -10.26 -5.04
C ALA A 24 -18.48 -9.37 -6.21
N ASP A 25 -18.48 -8.05 -6.02
CA ASP A 25 -18.03 -7.09 -7.05
C ASP A 25 -16.54 -7.24 -7.33
N PHE A 26 -15.72 -7.39 -6.28
CA PHE A 26 -14.28 -7.62 -6.40
C PHE A 26 -13.97 -8.98 -7.02
N GLN A 27 -14.75 -10.02 -6.71
CA GLN A 27 -14.62 -11.32 -7.36
C GLN A 27 -14.83 -11.20 -8.88
N ALA A 28 -15.95 -10.60 -9.29
CA ALA A 28 -16.27 -10.40 -10.70
C ALA A 28 -15.24 -9.49 -11.40
N TRP A 29 -14.74 -8.45 -10.73
CA TRP A 29 -13.67 -7.60 -11.24
C TRP A 29 -12.38 -8.39 -11.47
N SER A 30 -11.95 -9.20 -10.50
CA SER A 30 -10.69 -9.94 -10.58
C SER A 30 -10.68 -10.96 -11.71
N GLU A 31 -11.81 -11.63 -11.96
CA GLU A 31 -11.99 -12.57 -13.07
C GLU A 31 -11.87 -11.87 -14.43
N ARG A 32 -12.56 -10.72 -14.59
CA ARG A 32 -12.48 -9.90 -15.81
C ARG A 32 -11.11 -9.24 -16.02
N TYR A 33 -10.37 -9.00 -14.94
CA TYR A 33 -9.03 -8.42 -15.02
C TYR A 33 -8.03 -9.51 -15.41
N ARG A 34 -8.08 -10.68 -14.76
CA ARG A 34 -7.25 -11.84 -15.07
C ARG A 34 -7.42 -12.35 -16.51
N SER A 35 -8.62 -12.25 -17.09
CA SER A 35 -8.81 -12.64 -18.50
C SER A 35 -8.00 -11.80 -19.49
N ARG A 36 -7.65 -10.57 -19.12
CA ARG A 36 -6.78 -9.67 -19.90
C ARG A 36 -5.32 -9.70 -19.43
N HIS A 37 -5.09 -10.12 -18.19
CA HIS A 37 -3.79 -10.16 -17.52
C HIS A 37 -3.57 -11.51 -16.82
N PRO A 38 -3.35 -12.60 -17.59
CA PRO A 38 -3.26 -13.96 -17.04
C PRO A 38 -2.06 -14.18 -16.12
N GLU A 39 -1.07 -13.29 -16.14
CA GLU A 39 0.09 -13.30 -15.25
C GLU A 39 -0.28 -13.05 -13.79
N PHE A 40 -1.39 -12.35 -13.51
CA PHE A 40 -1.80 -12.05 -12.14
C PHE A 40 -2.77 -13.11 -11.60
N LYS A 41 -2.43 -13.64 -10.43
CA LYS A 41 -3.33 -14.49 -9.64
C LYS A 41 -3.95 -13.67 -8.53
N PHE A 42 -5.28 -13.68 -8.42
CA PHE A 42 -6.01 -12.97 -7.37
C PHE A 42 -6.65 -13.95 -6.39
N LYS A 43 -6.73 -13.53 -5.13
CA LYS A 43 -7.63 -14.08 -4.12
C LYS A 43 -8.39 -12.93 -3.48
N ILE A 44 -9.72 -12.94 -3.62
CA ILE A 44 -10.58 -11.99 -2.93
C ILE A 44 -10.89 -12.55 -1.55
N ILE A 45 -10.59 -11.78 -0.51
CA ILE A 45 -10.77 -12.15 0.88
C ILE A 45 -11.87 -11.25 1.46
N ASN A 46 -13.05 -11.84 1.66
CA ASN A 46 -14.11 -11.21 2.43
C ASN A 46 -13.75 -11.30 3.92
N ASP A 47 -13.61 -10.16 4.60
CA ASP A 47 -13.33 -10.08 6.03
C ASP A 47 -14.57 -10.33 6.91
N GLY A 48 -15.76 -10.35 6.29
CA GLY A 48 -17.05 -10.58 6.93
C GLY A 48 -17.66 -9.33 7.58
N SER A 49 -17.00 -8.17 7.50
CA SER A 49 -17.56 -6.91 7.99
C SER A 49 -18.74 -6.48 7.14
N THR A 50 -19.76 -5.93 7.79
CA THR A 50 -21.01 -5.51 7.13
C THR A 50 -21.33 -4.03 7.36
N SER A 51 -20.65 -3.40 8.32
CA SER A 51 -20.82 -1.99 8.66
C SER A 51 -19.48 -1.35 9.02
N ASP A 52 -19.51 -0.12 9.53
CA ASP A 52 -18.30 0.59 9.96
C ASP A 52 -17.89 0.22 11.39
N GLU A 53 -18.87 -0.20 12.20
CA GLU A 53 -18.72 -0.56 13.60
C GLU A 53 -18.07 -1.93 13.81
N ASP A 54 -18.16 -2.83 12.81
CA ASP A 54 -17.61 -4.18 12.85
C ASP A 54 -16.32 -4.35 12.00
N LYS A 55 -15.80 -3.24 11.45
CA LYS A 55 -14.54 -3.24 10.69
C LYS A 55 -13.38 -3.73 11.54
N LEU A 56 -12.55 -4.58 10.96
CA LEU A 56 -11.28 -5.00 11.58
C LEU A 56 -10.23 -3.87 11.55
N GLY A 57 -10.40 -2.92 10.61
CA GLY A 57 -9.42 -1.88 10.31
C GLY A 57 -8.18 -2.43 9.58
N ALA A 58 -7.36 -1.54 9.03
CA ALA A 58 -6.26 -1.93 8.13
C ALA A 58 -5.28 -2.97 8.73
N ILE A 59 -4.93 -2.84 10.00
CA ILE A 59 -4.05 -3.81 10.68
C ILE A 59 -4.79 -5.13 10.94
N GLY A 60 -6.08 -5.07 11.27
CA GLY A 60 -6.92 -6.24 11.43
C GLY A 60 -7.06 -7.03 10.13
N ASP A 61 -7.26 -6.35 9.01
CA ASP A 61 -7.32 -6.95 7.66
C ASP A 61 -6.03 -7.64 7.27
N ILE A 62 -4.88 -6.99 7.51
CA ILE A 62 -3.56 -7.57 7.26
C ILE A 62 -3.40 -8.86 8.09
N ASN A 63 -3.70 -8.81 9.38
CA ASN A 63 -3.57 -9.97 10.27
C ASN A 63 -4.52 -11.11 9.87
N PHE A 64 -5.75 -10.78 9.45
CA PHE A 64 -6.75 -11.74 9.00
C PHE A 64 -6.25 -12.54 7.79
N VAL A 65 -5.73 -11.87 6.76
CA VAL A 65 -5.19 -12.53 5.56
C VAL A 65 -3.95 -13.35 5.90
N VAL A 66 -2.98 -12.78 6.62
CA VAL A 66 -1.72 -13.45 6.94
C VAL A 66 -1.97 -14.77 7.69
N SER A 67 -2.93 -14.77 8.62
CA SER A 67 -3.30 -15.95 9.40
C SER A 67 -4.05 -16.98 8.54
N ARG A 68 -5.07 -16.53 7.80
CA ARG A 68 -5.93 -17.40 6.98
C ARG A 68 -5.15 -18.11 5.88
N GLU A 69 -4.21 -17.40 5.25
CA GLU A 69 -3.45 -17.87 4.08
C GLU A 69 -2.04 -18.36 4.43
N ASN A 70 -1.71 -18.41 5.73
CA ASN A 70 -0.43 -18.87 6.28
C ASN A 70 0.80 -18.16 5.68
N LEU A 71 0.75 -16.83 5.60
CA LEU A 71 1.75 -15.98 4.92
C LEU A 71 2.85 -15.45 5.84
N SER A 72 2.96 -15.97 7.06
CA SER A 72 3.91 -15.45 8.06
C SER A 72 5.38 -15.60 7.66
N GLN A 73 5.69 -16.53 6.77
CA GLN A 73 7.04 -16.78 6.25
C GLN A 73 7.23 -16.22 4.83
N SER A 74 6.25 -15.48 4.32
CA SER A 74 6.27 -14.92 2.97
C SER A 74 6.74 -13.46 2.99
N SER A 75 7.39 -13.02 1.92
CA SER A 75 7.64 -11.59 1.68
C SER A 75 6.36 -10.93 1.15
N LEU A 76 5.90 -9.87 1.80
CA LEU A 76 4.62 -9.22 1.49
C LEU A 76 4.82 -7.77 1.03
N LEU A 77 4.16 -7.42 -0.08
CA LEU A 77 3.92 -6.04 -0.46
C LEU A 77 2.50 -5.66 -0.03
N ILE A 78 2.39 -4.71 0.89
CA ILE A 78 1.10 -4.23 1.41
C ILE A 78 0.83 -2.85 0.79
N VAL A 79 -0.36 -2.68 0.20
CA VAL A 79 -0.79 -1.44 -0.45
C VAL A 79 -2.23 -1.14 -0.03
N ALA A 80 -2.49 0.07 0.47
CA ALA A 80 -3.86 0.51 0.72
C ALA A 80 -4.58 0.80 -0.60
N GLY A 81 -5.82 0.31 -0.72
CA GLY A 81 -6.55 0.21 -1.99
C GLY A 81 -6.92 1.54 -2.65
N ASP A 82 -6.89 2.62 -1.88
CA ASP A 82 -7.13 4.00 -2.30
C ASP A 82 -5.87 4.71 -2.82
N ASN A 83 -4.75 4.00 -3.01
CA ASN A 83 -3.52 4.60 -3.53
C ASN A 83 -3.30 4.28 -5.02
N LEU A 84 -3.23 5.33 -5.84
CA LEU A 84 -2.89 5.25 -7.24
C LEU A 84 -1.46 5.71 -7.50
N PHE A 85 -0.73 4.91 -8.27
CA PHE A 85 0.64 5.20 -8.70
C PHE A 85 0.69 5.35 -10.22
N THR A 86 1.58 6.20 -10.73
CA THR A 86 1.79 6.38 -12.18
C THR A 86 3.03 5.67 -12.73
N LYS A 87 3.81 5.04 -11.86
CA LYS A 87 4.98 4.22 -12.22
C LYS A 87 4.89 2.86 -11.54
N SER A 88 5.70 1.92 -12.00
CA SER A 88 5.79 0.58 -11.42
C SER A 88 6.36 0.63 -10.00
N LEU A 89 5.91 -0.30 -9.16
CA LEU A 89 6.44 -0.57 -7.82
C LEU A 89 7.61 -1.58 -7.86
N ALA A 90 8.02 -2.07 -9.03
CA ALA A 90 9.12 -3.05 -9.17
C ALA A 90 10.40 -2.62 -8.45
N ASN A 91 10.84 -1.37 -8.65
CA ASN A 91 12.05 -0.86 -8.00
C ASN A 91 11.89 -0.73 -6.48
N PHE A 92 10.68 -0.49 -5.98
CA PHE A 92 10.41 -0.49 -4.55
C PHE A 92 10.57 -1.90 -3.98
N VAL A 93 9.98 -2.89 -4.64
CA VAL A 93 10.11 -4.29 -4.24
C VAL A 93 11.56 -4.75 -4.31
N GLU A 94 12.28 -4.41 -5.39
CA GLU A 94 13.71 -4.70 -5.53
C GLU A 94 14.52 -4.11 -4.37
N CYS A 95 14.30 -2.84 -4.03
CA CYS A 95 14.95 -2.20 -2.89
C CYS A 95 14.62 -2.88 -1.55
N ALA A 96 13.41 -3.42 -1.41
CA ALA A 96 12.98 -4.10 -0.20
C ALA A 96 13.53 -5.52 -0.07
N ARG A 97 14.10 -6.10 -1.14
CA ARG A 97 14.65 -7.46 -1.10
C ARG A 97 15.83 -7.54 -0.12
N GLY A 98 15.80 -8.58 0.71
CA GLY A 98 16.82 -8.78 1.74
C GLY A 98 16.72 -7.79 2.91
N THR A 99 15.63 -7.04 3.01
CA THR A 99 15.32 -6.17 4.15
C THR A 99 14.16 -6.77 4.94
N ASP A 100 14.13 -6.56 6.25
CA ASP A 100 13.02 -7.02 7.09
C ASP A 100 11.74 -6.21 6.83
N ALA A 101 11.89 -4.89 6.60
CA ALA A 101 10.81 -3.99 6.24
C ALA A 101 11.36 -2.79 5.47
N THR A 102 10.64 -2.38 4.43
CA THR A 102 10.91 -1.14 3.70
C THR A 102 9.61 -0.35 3.60
N VAL A 103 9.68 0.93 3.93
CA VAL A 103 8.52 1.83 3.86
C VAL A 103 8.61 2.63 2.56
N ALA A 104 7.60 2.48 1.72
CA ALA A 104 7.40 3.37 0.59
C ALA A 104 7.13 4.77 1.13
N VAL A 105 7.93 5.71 0.68
CA VAL A 105 7.81 7.11 1.03
C VAL A 105 7.56 7.89 -0.24
N TYR A 106 6.67 8.87 -0.15
CA TYR A 106 6.47 9.79 -1.25
C TYR A 106 7.02 11.13 -0.84
N ASP A 107 7.89 11.67 -1.70
CA ASP A 107 8.34 13.05 -1.57
C ASP A 107 8.95 13.41 -0.18
N VAL A 108 9.72 12.47 0.43
CA VAL A 108 10.28 12.66 1.79
C VAL A 108 11.71 13.23 1.84
N GLY A 109 12.35 13.54 0.72
CA GLY A 109 13.69 14.18 0.72
C GLY A 109 14.74 13.54 1.65
N ALA A 110 15.69 14.33 2.17
CA ALA A 110 16.88 13.92 2.92
C ALA A 110 16.69 13.78 4.44
N VAL A 111 15.46 13.82 4.94
CA VAL A 111 15.23 14.31 6.31
C VAL A 111 15.50 13.25 7.37
N LEU A 112 16.08 12.09 7.03
CA LEU A 112 16.28 10.93 7.90
C LEU A 112 17.40 11.17 9.01
N SER A 113 17.59 12.41 9.58
CA SER A 113 18.46 12.77 10.75
C SER A 113 18.01 13.75 11.93
N LEU A 114 16.78 14.29 11.99
CA LEU A 114 15.98 15.08 12.99
C LEU A 114 15.13 14.41 14.16
N LEU A 115 15.31 13.10 14.46
CA LEU A 115 14.70 12.38 15.55
C LEU A 115 15.09 13.05 16.84
N THR A 116 16.12 12.64 17.57
CA THR A 116 16.46 13.11 18.92
C THR A 116 16.22 14.63 19.22
N THR A 117 16.21 15.54 18.24
CA THR A 117 15.66 16.92 18.21
C THR A 117 14.16 17.04 18.51
N TYR A 118 13.28 16.29 17.83
CA TYR A 118 11.84 16.40 18.06
C TYR A 118 11.35 15.82 19.39
N LEU A 119 12.00 14.81 20.00
CA LEU A 119 11.65 14.41 21.37
C LEU A 119 12.23 15.36 22.43
N ALA A 120 13.41 15.96 22.20
CA ALA A 120 13.96 16.98 23.09
C ALA A 120 13.21 18.33 23.06
N ALA A 121 12.33 18.56 22.06
CA ALA A 121 11.48 19.76 21.91
C ALA A 121 10.04 19.60 22.44
N GLY A 122 9.68 18.42 23.00
CA GLY A 122 8.37 18.18 23.62
C GLY A 122 7.23 17.77 22.66
N ASN A 123 7.54 17.23 21.48
CA ASN A 123 6.53 16.81 20.50
C ASN A 123 5.77 15.52 20.90
N ASN A 124 4.65 15.23 20.21
CA ASN A 124 3.69 14.18 20.56
C ASN A 124 4.28 12.75 20.44
N PRO A 125 4.23 11.94 21.53
CA PRO A 125 4.84 10.62 21.56
C PRO A 125 3.96 9.45 21.07
N ASP A 126 2.65 9.63 20.87
CA ASP A 126 1.69 8.50 20.89
C ASP A 126 1.21 8.01 19.51
N GLN A 127 1.36 8.79 18.44
CA GLN A 127 0.96 8.40 17.08
C GLN A 127 2.22 8.04 16.26
N PRO A 128 2.48 6.78 15.88
CA PRO A 128 3.72 6.36 15.22
C PRO A 128 3.85 6.76 13.74
N GLY A 129 2.75 7.16 13.07
CA GLY A 129 2.82 8.00 11.88
C GLY A 129 3.61 9.29 12.15
N ARG A 130 3.58 9.76 13.41
CA ARG A 130 4.39 10.87 13.95
C ARG A 130 5.85 10.56 14.20
N PHE A 131 6.17 9.28 14.24
CA PHE A 131 7.51 8.76 14.36
C PHE A 131 8.08 8.21 13.07
N VAL A 132 7.35 7.83 12.02
CA VAL A 132 7.96 7.85 10.65
C VAL A 132 8.17 9.31 10.22
N GLN A 133 7.29 10.20 10.68
CA GLN A 133 7.45 11.66 10.72
C GLN A 133 8.57 12.17 11.66
N TRP A 134 9.22 11.28 12.41
CA TRP A 134 10.37 11.60 13.27
C TRP A 134 11.59 10.71 12.92
N LEU A 135 11.54 9.39 12.64
CA LEU A 135 12.53 8.25 12.73
C LEU A 135 13.26 7.89 11.52
N TYR A 136 12.62 8.23 10.43
CA TYR A 136 13.35 8.65 9.29
C TYR A 136 14.52 9.45 9.81
N THR A 137 14.27 10.39 10.71
CA THR A 137 15.20 11.37 11.12
C THR A 137 16.46 10.91 11.98
N ARG A 138 17.15 9.72 11.90
CA ARG A 138 18.56 9.48 12.46
C ARG A 138 19.31 8.16 12.16
N LYS A 139 18.70 7.11 11.60
CA LYS A 139 19.33 5.79 11.34
C LYS A 139 18.82 5.22 10.01
N PRO A 140 19.49 4.24 9.37
CA PRO A 140 19.03 3.70 8.10
C PRO A 140 17.72 2.92 8.29
N ILE A 141 16.60 3.59 8.05
CA ILE A 141 15.37 2.98 7.56
C ILE A 141 15.57 2.81 6.07
N ASN A 142 15.31 1.61 5.55
CA ASN A 142 15.17 1.44 4.12
C ASN A 142 13.84 2.07 3.73
N THR A 143 13.93 3.32 3.32
CA THR A 143 12.84 4.00 2.67
C THR A 143 13.10 3.99 1.19
N PHE A 144 12.04 3.80 0.43
CA PHE A 144 12.13 3.91 -1.00
C PHE A 144 11.25 5.05 -1.45
N GLN A 145 11.87 6.05 -2.07
CA GLN A 145 11.11 7.13 -2.65
C GLN A 145 10.44 6.68 -3.93
N ILE A 146 9.12 6.55 -3.87
CA ILE A 146 8.29 6.21 -5.02
C ILE A 146 8.49 7.29 -6.10
N LYS A 147 8.75 6.83 -7.34
CA LYS A 147 8.91 7.70 -8.51
C LYS A 147 7.57 7.89 -9.21
N GLY A 148 7.40 9.03 -9.88
CA GLY A 148 6.13 9.42 -10.50
C GLY A 148 5.16 10.07 -9.50
N LYS A 149 3.88 10.11 -9.82
CA LYS A 149 2.77 10.52 -8.94
C LYS A 149 2.26 9.36 -8.09
N TRP A 150 2.06 9.63 -6.80
CA TRP A 150 1.28 8.87 -5.82
C TRP A 150 0.06 9.73 -5.45
N LEU A 151 -1.15 9.23 -5.72
CA LEU A 151 -2.42 9.92 -5.51
C LEU A 151 -3.27 9.11 -4.52
N ASP A 152 -3.71 9.73 -3.43
CA ASP A 152 -4.68 9.19 -2.47
C ASP A 152 -6.10 9.54 -2.95
N ILE A 153 -6.91 8.54 -3.25
CA ILE A 153 -8.29 8.69 -3.77
C ILE A 153 -9.35 8.28 -2.74
N GLY A 154 -9.06 8.40 -1.44
CA GLY A 154 -9.98 8.07 -0.35
C GLY A 154 -11.21 8.99 -0.25
N SER A 155 -11.31 10.05 -1.06
CA SER A 155 -12.45 10.96 -1.12
C SER A 155 -12.90 11.24 -2.55
N LYS A 156 -14.15 11.68 -2.73
CA LYS A 156 -14.68 12.06 -4.05
C LYS A 156 -13.85 13.18 -4.70
N GLU A 157 -13.49 14.19 -3.93
CA GLU A 157 -12.69 15.32 -4.42
C GLU A 157 -11.29 14.87 -4.87
N THR A 158 -10.63 14.04 -4.06
CA THR A 158 -9.29 13.56 -4.41
C THR A 158 -9.31 12.61 -5.61
N LEU A 159 -10.40 11.86 -5.80
CA LEU A 159 -10.64 11.07 -7.00
C LEU A 159 -10.80 11.92 -8.27
N GLU A 160 -11.68 12.94 -8.25
CA GLU A 160 -11.89 13.83 -9.40
C GLU A 160 -10.59 14.54 -9.82
N ASN A 161 -9.79 14.95 -8.82
CA ASN A 161 -8.46 15.51 -9.06
C ASN A 161 -7.50 14.50 -9.69
N ALA A 162 -7.50 13.26 -9.20
CA ALA A 162 -6.67 12.19 -9.76
C ALA A 162 -7.02 11.93 -11.23
N ASP A 163 -8.30 11.91 -11.59
CA ASP A 163 -8.75 11.73 -12.97
C ASP A 163 -8.23 12.83 -13.90
N ALA A 164 -8.35 14.10 -13.51
CA ALA A 164 -7.84 15.23 -14.29
C ALA A 164 -6.33 15.17 -14.50
N ILE A 165 -5.57 14.67 -13.50
CA ILE A 165 -4.12 14.48 -13.60
C ILE A 165 -3.80 13.33 -14.57
N LEU A 166 -4.46 12.19 -14.40
CA LEU A 166 -4.20 10.99 -15.21
C LEU A 166 -4.58 11.21 -16.68
N ALA A 167 -5.62 11.99 -16.96
CA ALA A 167 -6.00 12.37 -18.32
C ALA A 167 -4.87 13.11 -19.07
N LYS A 168 -4.10 13.94 -18.36
CA LYS A 168 -2.98 14.71 -18.94
C LYS A 168 -1.70 13.88 -19.12
N ILE A 169 -1.55 12.77 -18.38
CA ILE A 169 -0.38 11.87 -18.45
C ILE A 169 -0.56 10.83 -19.56
N LYS A 170 -1.82 10.50 -19.90
CA LYS A 170 -2.16 9.59 -20.99
C LYS A 170 -2.14 10.25 -22.38
N MET A 171 -1.89 11.57 -22.46
CA MET A 171 -1.55 12.30 -23.69
C MET A 171 -0.04 12.33 -23.89
#